data_AF-A0A067NFU5-F1
#
_entry.id   AF-A0A067NFU5-F1
#
_cell.length_a   1.000
_cell.length_b   1.000
_cell.length_c   1.000
_cell.angle_alpha   90.00
_cell.angle_beta   90.00
_cell.angle_gamma   90.00
#
_symmetry.space_group_name_H-M   'P 1'
#
loop_
_entity.id
_entity.type
_entity.pdbx_description
1 polymer ?
#
loop_
_entity_poly.entity_id
_entity_poly.type
_entity_poly.pdbx_seq_one_letter_code
_entity_poly.pdbx_strand_id
1 'polypeptide(L)' 'KFMRCFDGPYKVIKAFPEKSTYTLNMRNSNVFPTFHASQLKCFVPNDNCLFPSHKLEAPEAILNEDGEEEWYVNSIAD' A
#
# COMPACT_ATOMS: atom_id res chain seq x y z
N LYS A 1 3.70 -3.07 -23.69
CA LYS A 1 4.28 -1.82 -23.11
C LYS A 1 3.95 -1.80 -21.63
N PHE A 2 4.94 -1.92 -20.73
CA PHE A 2 4.68 -1.82 -19.30
C PHE A 2 4.34 -0.37 -18.93
N MET A 3 3.16 -0.19 -18.34
CA MET A 3 2.80 1.08 -17.73
C MET A 3 3.56 1.19 -16.40
N ARG A 4 4.11 2.37 -16.12
CA ARG A 4 4.70 2.66 -14.81
C ARG A 4 3.57 2.69 -13.79
N CYS A 5 3.45 1.62 -13.01
CA CYS A 5 2.59 1.60 -11.84
C CYS A 5 3.38 2.15 -10.64
N PHE A 6 2.78 3.05 -9.86
CA PHE A 6 3.37 3.47 -8.59
C PHE A 6 3.12 2.37 -7.57
N ASP A 7 4.16 1.98 -6.84
CA ASP A 7 4.05 1.00 -5.77
C ASP A 7 3.58 1.68 -4.49
N GLY A 8 2.42 1.26 -4.00
CA GLY A 8 1.88 1.50 -2.66
C GLY A 8 1.70 2.95 -2.16
N PRO A 9 0.81 3.16 -1.19
CA PRO A 9 0.90 4.33 -0.34
C PRO A 9 1.97 4.13 0.74
N TYR A 10 3.04 4.90 0.69
CA TYR A 10 4.04 4.94 1.76
C TYR A 10 3.91 6.21 2.61
N LYS A 11 4.17 6.07 3.91
CA LYS A 11 4.24 7.21 4.83
C LYS A 11 5.61 7.87 4.73
N VAL A 12 5.66 9.20 4.65
CA VAL A 12 6.91 9.97 4.70
C VAL A 12 7.42 10.00 6.15
N ILE A 13 8.65 9.56 6.38
CA ILE A 13 9.34 9.64 7.69
C ILE A 13 10.14 10.95 7.81
N LYS A 14 10.82 11.34 6.73
CA LYS A 14 11.63 12.57 6.70
C LYS A 14 11.40 13.30 5.39
N ALA A 15 11.31 14.62 5.45
CA ALA A 15 11.13 15.48 4.29
C ALA A 15 12.25 16.52 4.23
N PHE A 16 12.84 16.70 3.06
CA PHE A 16 13.80 17.75 2.76
C PHE A 16 13.31 18.53 1.52
N PRO A 17 12.32 19.42 1.69
CA PRO A 17 11.70 20.14 0.57
C PRO A 17 12.70 20.97 -0.23
N GLU A 18 13.70 21.56 0.44
CA GLU A 18 14.78 22.35 -0.20
C GLU A 18 15.54 21.57 -1.28
N LYS A 19 15.71 20.26 -1.07
CA LYS A 19 16.39 19.33 -1.99
C LYS A 19 15.40 18.43 -2.73
N SER A 20 14.10 18.70 -2.61
CA SER A 20 13.02 17.87 -3.17
C SER A 20 13.19 16.37 -2.87
N THR A 21 13.67 16.03 -1.68
CA THR A 21 14.02 14.65 -1.31
C THR A 21 13.20 14.20 -0.10
N TYR A 22 12.64 13.00 -0.15
CA TYR A 22 11.76 12.46 0.88
C TYR A 22 12.14 11.02 1.21
N THR A 23 12.15 10.67 2.49
CA THR A 23 12.38 9.32 2.98
C THR A 23 11.05 8.67 3.37
N LEU A 24 10.77 7.49 2.83
CA LEU A 24 9.54 6.73 3.01
C LEU A 24 9.68 5.63 4.06
N ASN A 25 8.56 5.24 4.67
CA ASN A 25 8.48 4.09 5.56
C ASN A 25 8.25 2.81 4.76
N MET A 26 9.35 2.17 4.36
CA MET A 26 9.34 0.91 3.63
C MET A 26 9.91 -0.19 4.54
N ARG A 27 9.07 -0.83 5.36
CA ARG A 27 9.49 -2.00 6.14
C ARG A 27 9.68 -3.18 5.19
N ASN A 28 10.78 -3.92 5.34
CA ASN A 28 11.11 -5.11 4.55
C ASN A 28 11.39 -4.86 3.05
N SER A 29 11.90 -3.68 2.69
CA SER A 29 12.38 -3.43 1.33
C SER A 29 13.89 -3.43 1.25
N ASN A 30 14.44 -3.99 0.17
CA ASN A 30 15.89 -3.97 -0.12
C ASN A 30 16.33 -2.69 -0.85
N VAL A 31 15.43 -1.72 -1.05
CA VAL A 31 15.72 -0.45 -1.71
C VAL A 31 16.02 0.66 -0.71
N PHE A 32 16.82 1.64 -1.14
CA PHE A 32 17.03 2.83 -0.33
C PHE A 32 15.73 3.64 -0.25
N PRO A 33 15.21 3.95 0.95
CA PRO A 33 13.86 4.50 1.11
C PRO A 33 13.76 5.99 0.79
N THR A 34 14.83 6.62 0.31
CA THR A 34 14.88 8.06 0.05
C THR A 34 14.84 8.33 -1.45
N PHE A 35 13.86 9.11 -1.88
CA PHE A 35 13.55 9.38 -3.27
C PHE A 35 13.43 10.87 -3.55
N HIS A 36 13.70 11.25 -4.79
CA HIS A 36 13.42 12.60 -5.27
C HIS A 36 11.92 12.76 -5.57
N ALA A 37 11.39 13.97 -5.40
CA ALA A 37 9.97 14.30 -5.58
C ALA A 37 9.42 13.86 -6.95
N SER A 38 10.25 13.90 -8.01
CA SER A 38 9.86 13.47 -9.35
C SER A 38 9.55 11.98 -9.49
N GLN A 39 9.97 11.15 -8.52
CA GLN A 39 9.68 9.71 -8.47
C GLN A 39 8.49 9.41 -7.57
N LEU A 40 7.97 10.40 -6.86
CA LEU A 40 6.88 10.26 -5.91
C LEU A 40 5.61 10.87 -6.46
N LYS A 41 4.48 10.33 -6.01
CA LYS A 41 3.16 10.90 -6.25
C LYS A 41 2.38 10.88 -4.95
N CYS A 42 1.72 11.99 -4.63
CA CYS A 42 0.82 12.03 -3.47
C CYS A 42 -0.29 10.99 -3.67
N PHE A 43 -0.48 10.15 -2.67
CA PHE A 43 -1.60 9.22 -2.65
C PHE A 43 -2.89 10.00 -2.43
N VAL A 44 -3.86 9.77 -3.31
CA VAL A 44 -5.22 10.29 -3.18
C VAL A 44 -6.14 9.08 -3.06
N PRO A 45 -6.87 8.93 -1.95
CA PRO A 45 -7.80 7.80 -1.81
C PRO A 45 -8.91 7.89 -2.86
N ASN A 46 -9.39 6.73 -3.31
CA ASN A 46 -10.52 6.67 -4.24
C ASN A 46 -11.79 7.21 -3.57
N ASP A 47 -12.50 8.11 -4.27
CA ASP A 47 -13.83 8.50 -3.86
C ASP A 47 -14.84 7.43 -4.31
N ASN A 48 -15.36 6.69 -3.34
CA ASN A 48 -16.24 5.55 -3.60
C ASN A 48 -17.64 5.98 -4.08
N CYS A 49 -18.06 7.23 -3.86
CA CYS A 49 -19.33 7.73 -4.36
C CYS A 49 -19.24 8.04 -5.87
N LEU A 50 -18.09 8.51 -6.33
CA LEU A 50 -17.87 8.87 -7.73
C LEU A 50 -17.39 7.67 -8.57
N PHE A 51 -16.60 6.77 -7.98
CA PHE A 51 -16.00 5.63 -8.67
C PHE A 51 -16.17 4.32 -7.89
N PRO A 52 -17.42 3.80 -7.79
CA PRO A 52 -17.70 2.57 -7.06
C PRO A 52 -17.00 1.34 -7.66
N SER A 53 -16.75 1.33 -8.98
CA SER A 53 -16.06 0.23 -9.68
C SER A 53 -14.56 0.14 -9.39
N HIS A 54 -13.95 1.17 -8.79
CA HIS A 54 -12.55 1.16 -8.39
C HIS A 54 -12.33 0.63 -6.97
N LYS A 55 -13.42 0.37 -6.24
CA LYS A 55 -13.36 -0.32 -4.96
C LYS A 55 -13.04 -1.79 -5.23
N LEU A 56 -11.87 -2.23 -4.80
CA LEU A 56 -11.60 -3.67 -4.68
C LEU A 56 -12.59 -4.21 -3.64
N GLU A 57 -13.41 -5.18 -4.03
CA GLU A 57 -14.17 -5.96 -3.06
C GLU A 57 -13.16 -6.64 -2.14
N ALA A 58 -13.30 -6.39 -0.83
CA ALA A 58 -12.56 -7.19 0.13
C ALA A 58 -13.01 -8.64 -0.08
N PRO A 59 -12.08 -9.61 -0.07
CA PRO A 59 -12.48 -11.01 -0.12
C PRO A 59 -13.51 -11.26 0.98
N GLU A 60 -14.60 -11.93 0.63
CA GLU A 60 -15.60 -12.34 1.62
C GLU A 60 -14.92 -13.13 2.73
N ALA A 61 -15.38 -12.94 3.97
CA ALA A 61 -14.93 -13.78 5.06
C ALA A 61 -15.28 -15.24 4.71
N ILE A 62 -14.25 -16.09 4.63
CA ILE A 62 -14.46 -17.53 4.46
C ILE A 62 -15.06 -18.02 5.78
N LEU A 63 -16.37 -18.25 5.79
CA LEU A 63 -17.08 -18.87 6.89
C LEU A 63 -17.03 -20.38 6.70
N ASN A 64 -16.56 -21.12 7.70
CA ASN A 64 -16.75 -22.57 7.75
C ASN A 64 -18.24 -22.93 7.84
N GLU A 65 -18.61 -24.17 7.49
CA GLU A 65 -20.01 -24.66 7.54
C GLU A 65 -20.68 -24.47 8.92
N ASP A 66 -19.88 -24.32 9.99
CA ASP A 66 -20.31 -24.12 11.37
C ASP A 66 -20.34 -22.64 11.83
N GLY A 67 -20.04 -21.67 10.94
CA GLY A 67 -20.15 -20.23 11.22
C GLY A 67 -19.02 -19.63 12.06
N GLU A 68 -17.91 -20.35 12.22
CA GLU A 68 -16.70 -19.88 12.89
C GLU A 68 -15.69 -19.27 11.89
N GLU A 69 -15.17 -18.08 12.21
CA GLU A 69 -14.18 -17.37 11.40
C GLU A 69 -12.87 -18.18 11.31
N GLU A 70 -12.40 -18.47 10.09
CA GLU A 70 -11.08 -19.07 9.89
C GLU A 70 -9.98 -18.11 10.40
N TRP A 71 -9.15 -18.59 11.32
CA TRP A 71 -8.06 -17.81 11.90
C TRP A 71 -6.98 -17.48 10.85
N TYR A 72 -6.65 -16.20 10.71
CA TYR A 72 -5.48 -15.77 9.95
C TYR A 72 -4.20 -16.37 10.55
N VAL A 73 -3.42 -17.06 9.72
CA VAL A 73 -2.10 -17.59 10.10
C VAL A 73 -1.16 -16.42 10.41
N ASN A 74 -0.87 -16.23 11.69
CA ASN A 74 -0.07 -15.10 12.17
C ASN A 74 1.44 -15.23 11.83
N SER A 75 1.93 -16.45 11.63
CA SER A 75 3.30 -16.74 11.19
C SER A 75 3.44 -18.19 10.76
N ILE A 76 4.22 -18.46 9.72
CA ILE A 76 4.72 -19.80 9.41
C ILE A 76 6.07 -19.93 10.11
N ALA A 77 6.25 -20.96 10.94
CA ALA A 77 7.55 -21.27 11.52
C ALA A 77 8.45 -21.94 10.46
N ASP A 78 9.73 -21.52 10.41
CA ASP A 78 10.79 -22.10 9.58
C ASP A 78 11.30 -23.43 10.17
#